data_AF-A0A1B9GKD1-F1
#
_entry.id   AF-A0A1B9GKD1-F1
#
_cell.length_a   1.000
_cell.length_b   1.000
_cell.length_c   1.000
_cell.angle_alpha   90.00
_cell.angle_beta   90.00
_cell.angle_gamma   90.00
#
_symmetry.space_group_name_H-M   'P 1'
#
loop_
_entity.id
_entity.type
_entity.pdbx_description
1 polymer ?
#
loop_
_entity_poly.entity_id
_entity_poly.type
_entity_poly.pdbx_seq_one_letter_code
_entity_poly.pdbx_strand_id
1 'polypeptide(L)'
;MRRNYRPTPVGYALLFVFLLLGLYILSPTQRASSGLRSTWGGIGSSSTSITDGVVGDTGGLAGLDELDTEDNGEGEEGKKIAVEPNETEETDNPQLPALPAAYASVFPSLSLPSSLLTAELYPLAQRLSKFLSRPILSHETAAQANYEGCPREVSDKLVNPDQYNGDGQFWREQVTEEEIVTRRGDIVRWLAERVEKGEAVLGKEGATGSGRGIVLTGGNQDTTLRTITAIKHLRRLNVDLPIEVFHYSDELHDEGQRREIESLGAQLREAKGLNKVEGVWKNWQIKGLALVQSSFREILYLDSDNVPLRSPAHLFDAPLYTSNGRAAFWPDLSKDHPDNAIWRIVGETCSLDDWTFESGQIVIDKAGNNGLNLAALVIASGMMEDREFWFHMCGGDKDTFRWAFRALDIEFAVSPRWMSALGIKNAYENGRFCGHSVLQYDLITPEGFTRPPPLFVHSNLLKHLGSGGLGKGSLFTHIRRMSNDYSHNPSLNYAHSWVYTGSGRGMCLDLDWHDNVPENIRSEEWVETIQVGQEDGGVFEGFEDSWFEEGGRIGGW
;
A
#
# COMPACT_ATOMS: atom_id res chain seq x y z
N MET A 1 0.47 -3.53 28.94
CA MET A 1 -0.18 -2.33 29.54
C MET A 1 -1.09 -1.72 28.47
N ARG A 2 -2.30 -1.24 28.77
CA ARG A 2 -3.15 -0.63 27.73
C ARG A 2 -2.52 0.66 27.19
N ARG A 3 -2.41 0.80 25.86
CA ARG A 3 -1.96 2.03 25.18
C ARG A 3 -2.91 3.20 25.51
N ASN A 4 -2.54 4.03 26.49
CA ASN A 4 -3.09 5.37 26.62
C ASN A 4 -2.35 6.28 25.63
N TYR A 5 -2.87 6.41 24.41
CA TYR A 5 -2.47 7.50 23.50
C TYR A 5 -2.94 8.85 24.07
N ARG A 6 -2.19 9.36 25.06
CA ARG A 6 -2.28 10.76 25.50
C ARG A 6 -1.10 11.52 24.91
N PRO A 7 -1.32 12.53 24.05
CA PRO A 7 -0.26 13.44 23.65
C PRO A 7 0.30 14.14 24.90
N THR A 8 1.60 14.42 24.89
CA THR A 8 2.33 14.90 26.08
C THR A 8 1.82 16.27 26.56
N PRO A 9 1.92 16.60 27.86
CA PRO A 9 1.33 17.82 28.44
C PRO A 9 1.78 19.14 27.79
N VAL A 10 2.94 19.14 27.12
CA VAL A 10 3.49 20.30 26.40
C VAL A 10 2.59 20.76 25.25
N GLY A 11 1.89 19.84 24.58
CA GLY A 11 0.97 20.18 23.48
C GLY A 11 -0.23 21.01 23.93
N TYR A 12 -0.77 20.74 25.12
CA TYR A 12 -1.89 21.49 25.69
C TYR A 12 -1.49 22.90 26.13
N ALA A 13 -0.27 23.08 26.66
CA ALA A 13 0.22 24.40 27.08
C ALA A 13 0.32 25.38 25.89
N LEU A 14 0.79 24.92 24.73
CA LEU A 14 0.85 25.72 23.51
C LEU A 14 -0.55 26.05 22.98
N LEU A 15 -1.44 25.06 22.89
CA LEU A 15 -2.82 25.25 22.43
C LEU A 15 -3.60 26.26 23.28
N PHE A 16 -3.44 26.26 24.61
CA PHE A 16 -4.13 27.19 25.50
C PHE A 16 -3.63 28.64 25.34
N VAL A 17 -2.33 28.84 25.08
CA VAL A 17 -1.76 30.17 24.83
C VAL A 17 -2.26 30.76 23.51
N PHE A 18 -2.35 29.96 22.45
CA PHE A 18 -2.89 30.43 21.16
C PHE A 18 -4.40 30.74 21.22
N LEU A 19 -5.19 29.96 21.95
CA LEU A 19 -6.62 30.22 22.16
C LEU A 19 -6.89 31.54 22.90
N LEU A 20 -6.09 31.86 23.93
CA LEU A 20 -6.21 33.12 24.68
C LEU A 20 -5.76 34.34 23.85
N LEU A 21 -4.75 34.21 23.00
CA LEU A 21 -4.33 35.27 22.06
C LEU A 21 -5.39 35.53 20.97
N GLY A 22 -6.01 34.48 20.43
CA GLY A 22 -7.09 34.61 19.43
C GLY A 22 -8.32 35.35 19.97
N LEU A 23 -8.71 35.09 21.22
CA LEU A 23 -9.84 35.75 21.87
C LEU A 23 -9.59 37.23 22.21
N TYR A 24 -8.33 37.66 22.37
CA TYR A 24 -8.02 39.07 22.61
C TYR A 24 -8.09 39.94 21.34
N ILE A 25 -7.82 39.34 20.17
CA ILE A 25 -7.82 40.01 18.86
C ILE A 25 -9.26 40.18 18.33
N LEU A 26 -10.20 39.34 18.76
CA LEU A 26 -11.61 39.37 18.32
C LEU A 26 -12.54 40.05 19.34
N SER A 27 -12.25 41.31 19.68
CA SER A 27 -13.20 42.19 20.40
C SER A 27 -13.52 43.46 19.59
N PRO A 28 -14.77 43.67 19.15
CA PRO A 28 -15.11 44.80 18.29
C PRO A 28 -15.34 46.07 19.12
N THR A 29 -14.45 47.05 18.98
CA THR A 29 -14.70 48.43 19.44
C THR A 29 -15.11 49.33 18.27
N GLN A 30 -16.24 50.00 18.43
CA GLN A 30 -16.83 50.88 17.41
C GLN A 30 -15.98 52.14 17.20
N ARG A 31 -15.85 52.59 15.94
CA ARG A 31 -16.05 54.00 15.57
C ARG A 31 -16.29 54.17 14.07
N ALA A 32 -17.15 55.14 13.74
CA ALA A 32 -17.53 55.46 12.37
C ALA A 32 -16.94 56.81 11.94
N SER A 33 -16.65 56.96 10.63
CA SER A 33 -16.59 58.27 9.96
C SER A 33 -16.68 58.14 8.43
N SER A 34 -17.83 58.54 7.90
CA SER A 34 -18.05 59.26 6.62
C SER A 34 -16.95 59.21 5.52
N GLY A 35 -17.22 58.45 4.46
CA GLY A 35 -17.65 58.97 3.14
C GLY A 35 -16.73 59.87 2.30
N LEU A 36 -16.61 59.51 1.01
CA LEU A 36 -16.81 60.41 -0.14
C LEU A 36 -16.94 59.62 -1.46
N ARG A 37 -17.68 60.18 -2.42
CA ARG A 37 -17.83 59.65 -3.79
C ARG A 37 -16.77 60.26 -4.71
N SER A 38 -16.34 59.52 -5.73
CA SER A 38 -16.17 60.09 -7.08
C SER A 38 -16.30 59.03 -8.17
N THR A 39 -16.79 59.46 -9.33
CA THR A 39 -17.14 58.65 -10.51
C THR A 39 -16.36 59.15 -11.72
N TRP A 40 -15.69 58.26 -12.44
CA TRP A 40 -15.32 58.35 -13.87
C TRP A 40 -15.25 56.88 -14.36
N GLY A 41 -15.86 56.45 -15.47
CA GLY A 41 -15.68 56.96 -16.83
C GLY A 41 -14.32 56.44 -17.33
N GLY A 42 -14.18 55.36 -18.10
CA GLY A 42 -15.07 54.79 -19.11
C GLY A 42 -14.55 55.15 -20.50
N ILE A 43 -13.93 54.20 -21.21
CA ILE A 43 -13.60 54.18 -22.64
C ILE A 43 -13.24 52.72 -22.97
N GLY A 44 -13.68 52.24 -24.14
CA GLY A 44 -13.16 51.00 -24.73
C GLY A 44 -12.72 51.26 -26.17
N SER A 45 -11.88 50.39 -26.72
CA SER A 45 -11.60 50.35 -28.15
C SER A 45 -11.15 48.96 -28.59
N SER A 46 -11.94 48.36 -29.47
CA SER A 46 -11.61 47.19 -30.28
C SER A 46 -10.49 47.46 -31.29
N SER A 47 -9.81 46.43 -31.80
CA SER A 47 -9.88 46.06 -33.24
C SER A 47 -8.91 44.92 -33.65
N THR A 48 -9.44 43.97 -34.45
CA THR A 48 -8.85 43.24 -35.63
C THR A 48 -7.38 42.77 -35.69
N SER A 49 -6.96 41.76 -36.47
CA SER A 49 -7.47 40.54 -37.16
C SER A 49 -6.40 40.08 -38.19
N ILE A 50 -6.62 38.98 -38.97
CA ILE A 50 -5.78 38.34 -40.05
C ILE A 50 -5.13 37.03 -39.53
N THR A 51 -5.52 35.79 -39.89
CA THR A 51 -5.63 35.05 -41.19
C THR A 51 -4.25 34.84 -41.87
N ASP A 52 -3.86 33.77 -42.60
CA ASP A 52 -4.43 32.54 -43.20
C ASP A 52 -3.34 31.41 -43.11
N GLY A 53 -3.50 30.12 -43.47
CA GLY A 53 -4.62 29.35 -44.05
C GLY A 53 -4.22 28.51 -45.28
N VAL A 54 -3.52 27.36 -45.13
CA VAL A 54 -3.07 26.49 -46.26
C VAL A 54 -3.26 24.98 -45.99
N VAL A 55 -3.46 24.21 -47.07
CA VAL A 55 -3.91 22.79 -47.15
C VAL A 55 -2.95 21.94 -48.02
N GLY A 56 -2.90 20.62 -47.78
CA GLY A 56 -2.53 19.57 -48.77
C GLY A 56 -1.26 18.74 -48.46
N ASP A 57 -1.07 17.52 -48.99
CA ASP A 57 -2.01 16.58 -49.61
C ASP A 57 -1.41 15.15 -49.75
N THR A 58 -2.26 14.12 -49.90
CA THR A 58 -2.06 12.75 -50.48
C THR A 58 -0.80 11.88 -50.31
N GLY A 59 -1.05 10.58 -50.05
CA GLY A 59 -0.28 9.41 -50.56
C GLY A 59 0.06 8.35 -49.47
N GLY A 60 -0.14 7.03 -49.62
CA GLY A 60 -0.74 6.21 -50.70
C GLY A 60 -0.07 4.83 -50.82
N LEU A 61 -0.84 3.76 -51.11
CA LEU A 61 -0.45 2.34 -51.36
C LEU A 61 -0.22 1.42 -50.13
N ALA A 62 -0.38 0.08 -50.19
CA ALA A 62 -1.39 -0.83 -50.81
C ALA A 62 -1.00 -2.33 -50.58
N GLY A 63 -1.98 -3.21 -50.27
CA GLY A 63 -1.84 -4.69 -50.26
C GLY A 63 -0.97 -5.30 -49.14
N LEU A 64 -0.94 -6.59 -48.83
CA LEU A 64 -1.61 -7.83 -49.30
C LEU A 64 -1.55 -8.85 -48.12
N ASP A 65 -2.36 -9.90 -47.92
CA ASP A 65 -3.67 -10.40 -48.41
C ASP A 65 -4.20 -11.45 -47.37
N GLU A 66 -5.40 -12.02 -47.56
CA GLU A 66 -5.99 -13.09 -46.71
C GLU A 66 -5.39 -14.49 -46.97
N LEU A 67 -5.51 -15.43 -46.01
CA LEU A 67 -5.38 -16.87 -46.27
C LEU A 67 -6.16 -17.72 -45.25
N ASP A 68 -7.48 -17.81 -45.45
CA ASP A 68 -8.30 -18.90 -44.94
C ASP A 68 -8.15 -20.14 -45.84
N THR A 69 -8.08 -21.33 -45.24
CA THR A 69 -8.45 -22.59 -45.91
C THR A 69 -9.07 -23.55 -44.90
N GLU A 70 -10.37 -23.81 -45.04
CA GLU A 70 -11.06 -24.92 -44.37
C GLU A 70 -10.85 -26.26 -45.12
N ASP A 71 -11.21 -27.33 -44.41
CA ASP A 71 -11.86 -28.55 -44.92
C ASP A 71 -11.04 -29.55 -45.79
N ASN A 72 -10.83 -30.76 -45.26
CA ASN A 72 -11.65 -31.93 -45.64
C ASN A 72 -11.33 -33.13 -44.73
N GLY A 73 -12.36 -33.87 -44.32
CA GLY A 73 -12.23 -35.02 -43.42
C GLY A 73 -12.57 -36.37 -44.06
N GLU A 74 -12.14 -37.45 -43.41
CA GLU A 74 -12.55 -38.86 -43.50
C GLU A 74 -11.81 -39.58 -42.34
N GLY A 75 -12.33 -40.58 -41.62
CA GLY A 75 -13.61 -41.28 -41.74
C GLY A 75 -13.50 -42.77 -41.42
N GLU A 76 -13.14 -43.18 -40.18
CA GLU A 76 -13.15 -44.60 -39.78
C GLU A 76 -13.84 -44.84 -38.42
N GLU A 77 -14.70 -45.87 -38.38
CA GLU A 77 -15.44 -46.30 -37.19
C GLU A 77 -14.65 -47.28 -36.32
N GLY A 78 -14.88 -47.19 -35.00
CA GLY A 78 -15.29 -48.38 -34.26
C GLY A 78 -14.21 -49.31 -33.68
N LYS A 79 -13.63 -48.92 -32.54
CA LYS A 79 -13.18 -49.92 -31.54
C LYS A 79 -13.55 -49.51 -30.12
N LYS A 80 -14.64 -50.08 -29.60
CA LYS A 80 -15.01 -49.96 -28.18
C LYS A 80 -13.96 -50.67 -27.33
N ILE A 81 -13.13 -49.90 -26.64
CA ILE A 81 -12.38 -50.37 -25.48
C ILE A 81 -13.26 -50.04 -24.27
N ALA A 82 -13.59 -51.04 -23.46
CA ALA A 82 -14.24 -50.81 -22.18
C ALA A 82 -13.23 -50.16 -21.24
N VAL A 83 -13.48 -48.91 -20.88
CA VAL A 83 -12.76 -48.23 -19.79
C VAL A 83 -13.45 -48.66 -18.50
N GLU A 84 -12.81 -49.56 -17.75
CA GLU A 84 -13.19 -49.81 -16.36
C GLU A 84 -13.00 -48.51 -15.56
N PRO A 85 -13.84 -48.23 -14.55
CA PRO A 85 -13.69 -47.03 -13.76
C PRO A 85 -12.34 -47.07 -13.05
N ASN A 86 -11.45 -46.14 -13.40
CA ASN A 86 -10.16 -46.01 -12.74
C ASN A 86 -10.42 -45.85 -11.24
N GLU A 87 -9.84 -46.74 -10.44
CA GLU A 87 -9.84 -46.60 -8.98
C GLU A 87 -9.24 -45.23 -8.66
N THR A 88 -9.86 -44.52 -7.71
CA THR A 88 -9.31 -43.25 -7.23
C THR A 88 -7.93 -43.52 -6.67
N GLU A 89 -6.89 -42.97 -7.30
CA GLU A 89 -5.56 -42.90 -6.69
C GLU A 89 -5.70 -42.15 -5.37
N GLU A 90 -5.72 -42.89 -4.25
CA GLU A 90 -5.45 -42.32 -2.94
C GLU A 90 -4.01 -41.79 -2.99
N THR A 91 -3.89 -40.50 -3.28
CA THR A 91 -2.61 -39.79 -3.19
C THR A 91 -2.25 -39.71 -1.71
N ASP A 92 -1.60 -40.76 -1.23
CA ASP A 92 -1.05 -40.88 0.12
C ASP A 92 -0.03 -39.75 0.32
N ASN A 93 -0.50 -38.64 0.89
CA ASN A 93 0.33 -37.46 1.10
C ASN A 93 1.47 -37.82 2.06
N PRO A 94 2.74 -37.47 1.75
CA PRO A 94 3.86 -37.81 2.59
C PRO A 94 3.65 -37.35 4.04
N GLN A 95 3.92 -38.22 5.01
CA GLN A 95 3.78 -37.86 6.42
C GLN A 95 4.67 -36.65 6.74
N LEU A 96 4.06 -35.57 7.25
CA LEU A 96 4.79 -34.39 7.70
C LEU A 96 5.69 -34.75 8.91
N PRO A 97 6.87 -34.13 9.04
CA PRO A 97 7.72 -34.33 10.21
C PRO A 97 7.01 -33.85 11.48
N ALA A 98 7.33 -34.50 12.62
CA ALA A 98 6.88 -34.03 13.91
C ALA A 98 7.42 -32.62 14.19
N LEU A 99 6.57 -31.78 14.79
CA LEU A 99 6.93 -30.41 15.16
C LEU A 99 8.02 -30.40 16.25
N PRO A 100 8.88 -29.37 16.29
CA PRO A 100 9.87 -29.23 17.36
C PRO A 100 9.25 -29.32 18.75
N ALA A 101 9.92 -29.98 19.70
CA ALA A 101 9.39 -30.21 21.06
C ALA A 101 8.99 -28.93 21.81
N ALA A 102 9.54 -27.77 21.42
CA ALA A 102 9.15 -26.46 21.93
C ALA A 102 7.65 -26.16 21.75
N TYR A 103 6.99 -26.71 20.72
CA TYR A 103 5.56 -26.53 20.49
C TYR A 103 4.65 -27.46 21.32
N ALA A 104 5.17 -28.28 22.23
CA ALA A 104 4.34 -29.21 23.02
C ALA A 104 3.24 -28.50 23.85
N SER A 105 3.46 -27.24 24.24
CA SER A 105 2.45 -26.39 24.91
C SER A 105 1.36 -25.87 23.96
N VAL A 106 1.67 -25.75 22.66
CA VAL A 106 0.80 -25.20 21.62
C VAL A 106 0.03 -26.30 20.90
N PHE A 107 0.73 -27.38 20.55
CA PHE A 107 0.29 -28.57 19.82
C PHE A 107 0.77 -29.82 20.59
N PRO A 108 -0.02 -30.35 21.55
CA PRO A 108 0.41 -31.47 22.41
C PRO A 108 0.73 -32.77 21.66
N SER A 109 0.20 -32.96 20.45
CA SER A 109 0.50 -34.09 19.55
C SER A 109 1.81 -33.92 18.76
N LEU A 110 2.45 -32.75 18.84
CA LEU A 110 3.55 -32.32 17.95
C LEU A 110 3.20 -32.48 16.45
N SER A 111 1.93 -32.24 16.11
CA SER A 111 1.41 -32.23 14.74
C SER A 111 0.64 -30.93 14.49
N LEU A 112 0.46 -30.57 13.22
CA LEU A 112 -0.53 -29.54 12.86
C LEU A 112 -1.97 -30.02 13.21
N PRO A 113 -2.93 -29.09 13.39
CA PRO A 113 -4.35 -29.41 13.49
C PRO A 113 -4.83 -30.29 12.33
N SER A 114 -5.65 -31.30 12.62
CA SER A 114 -6.14 -32.26 11.61
C SER A 114 -6.99 -31.63 10.52
N SER A 115 -7.66 -30.51 10.82
CA SER A 115 -8.36 -29.65 9.86
C SER A 115 -7.47 -29.18 8.71
N LEU A 116 -6.16 -28.99 8.94
CA LEU A 116 -5.19 -28.59 7.92
C LEU A 116 -4.53 -29.76 7.18
N LEU A 117 -4.79 -31.01 7.58
CA LEU A 117 -4.13 -32.21 7.02
C LEU A 117 -4.95 -32.90 5.91
N THR A 118 -5.91 -32.20 5.31
CA THR A 118 -6.67 -32.71 4.16
C THR A 118 -5.80 -32.70 2.89
N ALA A 119 -6.13 -33.54 1.90
CA ALA A 119 -5.36 -33.60 0.65
C ALA A 119 -5.34 -32.26 -0.11
N GLU A 120 -6.42 -31.47 -0.02
CA GLU A 120 -6.49 -30.12 -0.58
C GLU A 120 -5.54 -29.13 0.12
N LEU A 121 -5.45 -29.19 1.45
CA LEU A 121 -4.67 -28.26 2.25
C LEU A 121 -3.22 -28.70 2.47
N TYR A 122 -2.84 -29.90 2.02
CA TYR A 122 -1.52 -30.47 2.22
C TYR A 122 -0.35 -29.55 1.74
N PRO A 123 -0.43 -28.83 0.59
CA PRO A 123 0.60 -27.86 0.22
C PRO A 123 0.76 -26.71 1.23
N LEU A 124 -0.34 -26.22 1.82
CA LEU A 124 -0.31 -25.23 2.90
C LEU A 124 0.28 -25.85 4.18
N ALA A 125 -0.12 -27.07 4.53
CA ALA A 125 0.38 -27.79 5.69
C ALA A 125 1.91 -28.02 5.62
N GLN A 126 2.45 -28.31 4.43
CA GLN A 126 3.90 -28.37 4.21
C GLN A 126 4.60 -27.03 4.51
N ARG A 127 4.05 -25.90 4.03
CA ARG A 127 4.61 -24.57 4.31
C ARG A 127 4.54 -24.21 5.80
N LEU A 128 3.40 -24.47 6.45
CA LEU A 128 3.24 -24.25 7.89
C LEU A 128 4.16 -25.15 8.73
N SER A 129 4.33 -26.42 8.36
CA SER A 129 5.29 -27.32 9.02
C SER A 129 6.72 -26.78 8.88
N LYS A 130 7.13 -26.39 7.66
CA LYS A 130 8.44 -25.74 7.42
C LYS A 130 8.63 -24.47 8.26
N PHE A 131 7.60 -23.62 8.36
CA PHE A 131 7.60 -22.40 9.16
C PHE A 131 7.79 -22.67 10.66
N LEU A 132 7.04 -23.62 11.22
CA LEU A 132 7.18 -23.99 12.63
C LEU A 132 8.58 -24.58 12.92
N SER A 133 9.17 -25.32 11.96
CA SER A 133 10.52 -25.89 12.07
C SER A 133 11.68 -24.88 11.92
N ARG A 134 11.44 -23.60 11.60
CA ARG A 134 12.50 -22.57 11.53
C ARG A 134 13.13 -22.31 12.91
N PRO A 135 14.37 -21.80 13.01
CA PRO A 135 15.01 -21.52 14.30
C PRO A 135 14.14 -20.67 15.22
N ILE A 136 14.09 -21.04 16.51
CA ILE A 136 13.51 -20.23 17.59
C ILE A 136 14.71 -19.72 18.38
N LEU A 137 14.89 -18.39 18.45
CA LEU A 137 16.07 -17.77 19.02
C LEU A 137 15.69 -16.61 19.94
N SER A 138 16.39 -16.53 21.08
CA SER A 138 16.43 -15.32 21.91
C SER A 138 17.00 -14.12 21.15
N HIS A 139 16.79 -12.90 21.64
CA HIS A 139 17.44 -11.71 21.08
C HIS A 139 18.97 -11.81 21.17
N GLU A 140 19.51 -12.20 22.32
CA GLU A 140 20.96 -12.36 22.55
C GLU A 140 21.60 -13.35 21.56
N THR A 141 20.95 -14.49 21.30
CA THR A 141 21.46 -15.52 20.37
C THR A 141 21.40 -15.07 18.91
N ALA A 142 20.38 -14.31 18.51
CA ALA A 142 20.23 -13.81 17.14
C ALA A 142 21.04 -12.53 16.86
N ALA A 143 21.40 -11.76 17.90
CA ALA A 143 21.93 -10.41 17.79
C ALA A 143 23.16 -10.30 16.87
N GLN A 144 24.14 -11.20 16.99
CA GLN A 144 25.34 -11.15 16.15
C GLN A 144 24.99 -11.27 14.66
N ALA A 145 24.25 -12.32 14.27
CA ALA A 145 23.88 -12.54 12.89
C ALA A 145 22.99 -11.41 12.33
N ASN A 146 22.07 -10.88 13.14
CA ASN A 146 21.24 -9.75 12.75
C ASN A 146 22.05 -8.46 12.56
N TYR A 147 23.04 -8.17 13.42
CA TYR A 147 23.90 -7.00 13.25
C TYR A 147 24.91 -7.15 12.09
N GLU A 148 25.29 -8.38 11.75
CA GLU A 148 26.11 -8.67 10.56
C GLU A 148 25.32 -8.47 9.25
N GLY A 149 24.06 -8.92 9.20
CA GLY A 149 23.18 -8.74 8.04
C GLY A 149 22.56 -7.34 7.90
N CYS A 150 22.33 -6.67 9.03
CA CYS A 150 21.84 -5.29 9.11
C CYS A 150 22.70 -4.47 10.09
N PRO A 151 23.82 -3.88 9.63
CA PRO A 151 24.68 -3.07 10.47
C PRO A 151 23.92 -1.92 11.13
N ARG A 152 24.12 -1.73 12.44
CA ARG A 152 23.30 -0.81 13.24
C ARG A 152 23.52 0.65 12.88
N GLU A 153 24.74 1.02 12.51
CA GLU A 153 25.12 2.36 12.05
C GLU A 153 24.38 2.81 10.77
N VAL A 154 23.85 1.84 10.01
CA VAL A 154 22.96 2.06 8.85
C VAL A 154 21.49 1.93 9.30
N SER A 155 21.16 0.86 10.01
CA SER A 155 19.78 0.49 10.36
C SER A 155 19.10 1.44 11.34
N ASP A 156 19.85 2.06 12.26
CA ASP A 156 19.38 3.11 13.18
C ASP A 156 18.84 4.36 12.43
N LYS A 157 19.09 4.48 11.13
CA LYS A 157 18.67 5.59 10.25
C LYS A 157 17.63 5.21 9.20
N LEU A 158 17.44 3.90 8.95
CA LEU A 158 16.44 3.37 8.02
C LEU A 158 15.15 2.94 8.72
N VAL A 159 15.19 2.67 10.03
CA VAL A 159 13.99 2.34 10.81
C VAL A 159 13.14 3.59 11.06
N ASN A 160 11.82 3.42 11.11
CA ASN A 160 10.93 4.46 11.61
C ASN A 160 11.30 4.81 13.08
N PRO A 161 11.73 6.05 13.38
CA PRO A 161 12.25 6.40 14.69
C PRO A 161 11.18 6.35 15.78
N ASP A 162 9.91 6.67 15.47
CA ASP A 162 8.82 6.61 16.45
C ASP A 162 8.52 5.16 16.85
N GLN A 163 8.58 4.24 15.87
CA GLN A 163 8.43 2.81 16.12
C GLN A 163 9.59 2.27 16.97
N TYR A 164 10.84 2.53 16.57
CA TYR A 164 12.00 2.00 17.31
C TYR A 164 12.09 2.55 18.74
N ASN A 165 11.79 3.84 18.94
CA ASN A 165 11.76 4.46 20.27
C ASN A 165 10.60 3.93 21.15
N GLY A 166 9.46 3.58 20.55
CA GLY A 166 8.31 3.03 21.26
C GLY A 166 8.44 1.54 21.59
N ASP A 167 8.98 0.75 20.65
CA ASP A 167 8.82 -0.70 20.62
C ASP A 167 10.15 -1.48 20.71
N GLY A 168 11.31 -0.83 20.53
CA GLY A 168 12.62 -1.48 20.55
C GLY A 168 12.98 -2.17 21.87
N GLN A 169 12.50 -1.66 23.02
CA GLN A 169 12.65 -2.37 24.30
C GLN A 169 11.78 -3.64 24.34
N PHE A 170 10.54 -3.55 23.87
CA PHE A 170 9.61 -4.68 23.81
C PHE A 170 10.17 -5.80 22.90
N TRP A 171 10.74 -5.45 21.74
CA TRP A 171 11.33 -6.44 20.83
C TRP A 171 12.50 -7.22 21.42
N ARG A 172 13.36 -6.56 22.21
CA ARG A 172 14.54 -7.19 22.82
C ARG A 172 14.21 -7.97 24.10
N GLU A 173 13.34 -7.41 24.95
CA GLU A 173 13.16 -7.89 26.34
C GLU A 173 11.87 -8.71 26.55
N GLN A 174 10.82 -8.48 25.76
CA GLN A 174 9.50 -9.09 25.99
C GLN A 174 9.14 -10.18 24.98
N VAL A 175 9.67 -10.13 23.74
CA VAL A 175 9.47 -11.20 22.76
C VAL A 175 10.47 -12.34 22.99
N THR A 176 10.13 -13.22 23.92
CA THR A 176 10.91 -14.41 24.30
C THR A 176 10.80 -15.54 23.26
N GLU A 177 11.53 -16.64 23.47
CA GLU A 177 11.41 -17.86 22.66
C GLU A 177 10.03 -18.53 22.81
N GLU A 178 9.44 -18.47 24.01
CA GLU A 178 8.07 -18.92 24.28
C GLU A 178 7.02 -18.05 23.57
N GLU A 179 7.24 -16.73 23.51
CA GLU A 179 6.39 -15.82 22.75
C GLU A 179 6.48 -16.12 21.24
N ILE A 180 7.68 -16.37 20.69
CA ILE A 180 7.86 -16.80 19.29
C ILE A 180 7.08 -18.09 19.00
N VAL A 181 7.22 -19.11 19.86
CA VAL A 181 6.49 -20.38 19.75
C VAL A 181 4.98 -20.15 19.74
N THR A 182 4.50 -19.30 20.65
CA THR A 182 3.08 -18.93 20.77
C THR A 182 2.57 -18.27 19.49
N ARG A 183 3.23 -17.20 19.02
CA ARG A 183 2.80 -16.41 17.86
C ARG A 183 2.86 -17.18 16.54
N ARG A 184 3.87 -18.04 16.36
CA ARG A 184 3.91 -19.00 15.23
C ARG A 184 2.77 -20.01 15.31
N GLY A 185 2.48 -20.50 16.51
CA GLY A 185 1.34 -21.37 16.78
C GLY A 185 -0.01 -20.73 16.47
N ASP A 186 -0.17 -19.45 16.82
CA ASP A 186 -1.41 -18.71 16.64
C ASP A 186 -1.69 -18.40 15.16
N ILE A 187 -0.67 -18.19 14.32
CA ILE A 187 -0.82 -18.15 12.85
C ILE A 187 -1.46 -19.46 12.32
N VAL A 188 -0.99 -20.61 12.80
CA VAL A 188 -1.51 -21.93 12.39
C VAL A 188 -2.92 -22.18 12.94
N ARG A 189 -3.18 -21.84 14.20
CA ARG A 189 -4.51 -21.94 14.82
C ARG A 189 -5.52 -21.04 14.12
N TRP A 190 -5.13 -19.80 13.80
CA TRP A 190 -5.98 -18.87 13.07
C TRP A 190 -6.47 -19.48 11.76
N LEU A 191 -5.58 -20.06 10.94
CA LEU A 191 -5.96 -20.77 9.71
C LEU A 191 -6.85 -21.99 9.99
N ALA A 192 -6.50 -22.83 10.96
CA ALA A 192 -7.29 -24.02 11.33
C ALA A 192 -8.73 -23.67 11.73
N GLU A 193 -8.92 -22.63 12.55
CA GLU A 193 -10.24 -22.13 12.96
C GLU A 193 -11.10 -21.67 11.77
N ARG A 194 -10.50 -21.14 10.69
CA ARG A 194 -11.24 -20.72 9.48
C ARG A 194 -11.72 -21.95 8.72
N VAL A 195 -10.83 -22.92 8.52
CA VAL A 195 -11.18 -24.21 7.88
C VAL A 195 -12.27 -24.94 8.68
N GLU A 196 -12.20 -24.94 10.00
CA GLU A 196 -13.20 -25.55 10.89
C GLU A 196 -14.56 -24.84 10.87
N LYS A 197 -14.59 -23.54 10.54
CA LYS A 197 -15.83 -22.77 10.25
C LYS A 197 -16.35 -22.98 8.82
N GLY A 198 -15.63 -23.72 7.97
CA GLY A 198 -15.94 -23.90 6.55
C GLY A 198 -15.53 -22.71 5.68
N GLU A 199 -14.68 -21.82 6.16
CA GLU A 199 -14.13 -20.71 5.40
C GLU A 199 -12.97 -21.18 4.50
N ALA A 200 -12.94 -20.70 3.26
CA ALA A 200 -11.87 -21.04 2.32
C ALA A 200 -10.56 -20.31 2.67
N VAL A 201 -9.47 -21.07 2.85
CA VAL A 201 -8.12 -20.53 3.09
C VAL A 201 -7.17 -20.67 1.90
N LEU A 202 -7.57 -21.39 0.84
CA LEU A 202 -6.84 -21.47 -0.43
C LEU A 202 -7.68 -20.84 -1.54
N GLY A 203 -7.07 -19.96 -2.32
CA GLY A 203 -7.76 -19.26 -3.40
C GLY A 203 -8.01 -20.14 -4.61
N LYS A 204 -9.25 -20.07 -5.13
CA LYS A 204 -9.72 -20.82 -6.30
C LYS A 204 -10.71 -19.98 -7.10
N GLU A 205 -10.61 -20.01 -8.43
CA GLU A 205 -11.57 -19.35 -9.33
C GLU A 205 -13.01 -19.80 -9.02
N GLY A 206 -13.94 -18.84 -8.99
CA GLY A 206 -15.35 -19.05 -8.68
C GLY A 206 -15.67 -19.37 -7.21
N ALA A 207 -14.76 -20.03 -6.48
CA ALA A 207 -14.96 -20.41 -5.07
C ALA A 207 -14.58 -19.29 -4.10
N THR A 208 -13.48 -18.56 -4.36
CA THR A 208 -12.97 -17.49 -3.46
C THR A 208 -13.03 -16.11 -4.09
N GLY A 209 -13.85 -15.95 -5.12
CA GLY A 209 -13.99 -14.78 -5.96
C GLY A 209 -13.82 -15.12 -7.44
N SER A 210 -14.18 -14.17 -8.32
CA SER A 210 -14.07 -14.32 -9.77
C SER A 210 -13.72 -13.01 -10.45
N GLY A 211 -12.93 -13.08 -11.53
CA GLY A 211 -12.55 -11.90 -12.33
C GLY A 211 -11.68 -10.88 -11.59
N ARG A 212 -11.54 -9.70 -12.22
CA ARG A 212 -10.71 -8.56 -11.80
C ARG A 212 -11.57 -7.44 -11.23
N GLY A 213 -11.11 -6.77 -10.19
CA GLY A 213 -11.78 -5.57 -9.65
C GLY A 213 -10.91 -4.75 -8.69
N ILE A 214 -11.45 -3.61 -8.27
CA ILE A 214 -10.80 -2.68 -7.35
C ILE A 214 -11.47 -2.76 -5.98
N VAL A 215 -10.66 -2.81 -4.92
CA VAL A 215 -11.12 -2.78 -3.53
C VAL A 215 -10.61 -1.51 -2.86
N LEU A 216 -11.52 -0.72 -2.28
CA LEU A 216 -11.16 0.37 -1.37
C LEU A 216 -11.71 0.09 0.03
N THR A 217 -11.10 0.69 1.05
CA THR A 217 -11.73 0.84 2.37
C THR A 217 -12.06 2.29 2.66
N GLY A 218 -13.22 2.55 3.24
CA GLY A 218 -13.68 3.90 3.57
C GLY A 218 -15.07 3.88 4.19
N GLY A 219 -15.32 4.77 5.17
CA GLY A 219 -16.63 4.80 5.83
C GLY A 219 -16.85 5.81 6.95
N ASN A 220 -15.78 6.39 7.51
CA ASN A 220 -15.87 7.64 8.28
C ASN A 220 -15.95 8.85 7.34
N GLN A 221 -16.35 10.01 7.85
CA GLN A 221 -16.67 11.19 7.03
C GLN A 221 -15.53 11.61 6.08
N ASP A 222 -14.31 11.82 6.61
CA ASP A 222 -13.13 12.19 5.84
C ASP A 222 -12.75 11.14 4.76
N THR A 223 -12.81 9.85 5.10
CA THR A 223 -12.47 8.77 4.14
C THR A 223 -13.52 8.65 3.05
N THR A 224 -14.81 8.83 3.38
CA THR A 224 -15.90 8.69 2.41
C THR A 224 -15.80 9.70 1.27
N LEU A 225 -15.52 10.97 1.59
CA LEU A 225 -15.31 12.00 0.56
C LEU A 225 -14.09 11.71 -0.31
N ARG A 226 -12.99 11.21 0.29
CA ARG A 226 -11.80 10.79 -0.45
C ARG A 226 -12.08 9.59 -1.37
N THR A 227 -12.80 8.57 -0.89
CA THR A 227 -13.24 7.42 -1.68
C THR A 227 -14.08 7.85 -2.88
N ILE A 228 -15.02 8.80 -2.71
CA ILE A 228 -15.80 9.39 -3.81
C ILE A 228 -14.89 10.07 -4.84
N THR A 229 -13.91 10.86 -4.40
CA THR A 229 -12.94 11.51 -5.30
C THR A 229 -12.06 10.49 -6.04
N ALA A 230 -11.54 9.47 -5.35
CA ALA A 230 -10.74 8.41 -5.96
C ALA A 230 -11.53 7.62 -7.02
N ILE A 231 -12.81 7.30 -6.76
CA ILE A 231 -13.67 6.64 -7.74
C ILE A 231 -13.92 7.54 -8.96
N LYS A 232 -14.20 8.84 -8.77
CA LYS A 232 -14.35 9.79 -9.89
C LYS A 232 -13.08 9.84 -10.75
N HIS A 233 -11.91 9.88 -10.14
CA HIS A 233 -10.62 9.85 -10.85
C HIS A 233 -10.43 8.57 -11.67
N LEU A 234 -10.72 7.40 -11.08
CA LEU A 234 -10.68 6.12 -11.78
C LEU A 234 -11.60 6.11 -13.01
N ARG A 235 -12.83 6.65 -12.89
CA ARG A 235 -13.73 6.76 -14.05
C ARG A 235 -13.23 7.75 -15.10
N ARG A 236 -12.63 8.88 -14.72
CA ARG A 236 -12.00 9.83 -15.67
C ARG A 236 -10.84 9.20 -16.45
N LEU A 237 -10.08 8.30 -15.81
CA LEU A 237 -9.03 7.51 -16.43
C LEU A 237 -9.53 6.33 -17.28
N ASN A 238 -10.85 6.24 -17.54
CA ASN A 238 -11.52 5.14 -18.25
C ASN A 238 -11.23 3.76 -17.62
N VAL A 239 -11.20 3.69 -16.29
CA VAL A 239 -11.09 2.43 -15.56
C VAL A 239 -12.49 1.85 -15.36
N ASP A 240 -12.88 0.93 -16.25
CA ASP A 240 -14.19 0.26 -16.23
C ASP A 240 -14.26 -0.94 -15.27
N LEU A 241 -13.20 -1.18 -14.49
CA LEU A 241 -13.18 -2.26 -13.50
C LEU A 241 -14.31 -2.09 -12.46
N PRO A 242 -14.95 -3.20 -12.04
CA PRO A 242 -15.91 -3.18 -10.95
C PRO A 242 -15.20 -2.79 -9.64
N ILE A 243 -15.89 -2.06 -8.78
CA ILE A 243 -15.33 -1.51 -7.54
C ILE A 243 -16.16 -1.99 -6.35
N GLU A 244 -15.50 -2.48 -5.30
CA GLU A 244 -16.07 -2.74 -3.99
C GLU A 244 -15.48 -1.76 -2.96
N VAL A 245 -16.35 -1.09 -2.19
CA VAL A 245 -15.96 -0.20 -1.10
C VAL A 245 -16.35 -0.86 0.22
N PHE A 246 -15.34 -1.28 0.98
CA PHE A 246 -15.51 -1.93 2.28
C PHE A 246 -15.59 -0.92 3.43
N HIS A 247 -16.60 -1.09 4.28
CA HIS A 247 -16.86 -0.26 5.45
C HIS A 247 -17.18 -1.09 6.71
N TYR A 248 -17.02 -0.51 7.89
CA TYR A 248 -17.52 -1.10 9.14
C TYR A 248 -19.05 -1.00 9.22
N SER A 249 -19.70 -1.85 10.02
CA SER A 249 -21.17 -1.85 10.19
C SER A 249 -21.72 -0.55 10.81
N ASP A 250 -20.90 0.20 11.53
CA ASP A 250 -21.20 1.51 12.13
C ASP A 250 -20.71 2.70 11.27
N GLU A 251 -20.62 2.51 9.95
CA GLU A 251 -20.12 3.50 8.98
C GLU A 251 -21.05 3.70 7.78
N LEU A 252 -20.77 4.74 6.98
CA LEU A 252 -21.55 5.12 5.78
C LEU A 252 -23.06 5.27 6.05
N HIS A 253 -23.42 6.00 7.10
CA HIS A 253 -24.82 6.31 7.44
C HIS A 253 -25.45 7.44 6.61
N ASP A 254 -24.66 8.18 5.82
CA ASP A 254 -25.18 9.26 4.96
C ASP A 254 -25.70 8.70 3.63
N GLU A 255 -27.03 8.64 3.50
CA GLU A 255 -27.73 8.17 2.29
C GLU A 255 -27.44 9.00 1.03
N GLY A 256 -26.90 10.22 1.15
CA GLY A 256 -26.38 10.98 0.01
C GLY A 256 -25.07 10.41 -0.49
N GLN A 257 -24.10 10.24 0.41
CA GLN A 257 -22.78 9.65 0.12
C GLN A 257 -22.89 8.21 -0.40
N ARG A 258 -23.78 7.39 0.20
CA ARG A 258 -24.04 6.02 -0.29
C ARG A 258 -24.47 6.02 -1.76
N ARG A 259 -25.50 6.80 -2.09
CA ARG A 259 -26.03 6.92 -3.46
C ARG A 259 -25.02 7.54 -4.43
N GLU A 260 -24.15 8.45 -3.97
CA GLU A 260 -23.08 8.99 -4.82
C GLU A 260 -22.07 7.90 -5.21
N ILE A 261 -21.59 7.10 -4.24
CA ILE A 261 -20.70 5.95 -4.49
C ILE A 261 -21.34 4.94 -5.45
N GLU A 262 -22.60 4.58 -5.20
CA GLU A 262 -23.37 3.65 -6.05
C GLU A 262 -23.60 4.20 -7.46
N SER A 263 -23.86 5.51 -7.61
CA SER A 263 -24.03 6.16 -8.92
C SER A 263 -22.76 6.17 -9.79
N LEU A 264 -21.59 6.05 -9.16
CA LEU A 264 -20.29 5.90 -9.83
C LEU A 264 -19.97 4.43 -10.19
N GLY A 265 -20.92 3.52 -9.98
CA GLY A 265 -20.79 2.09 -10.30
C GLY A 265 -19.95 1.29 -9.31
N ALA A 266 -19.83 1.75 -8.06
CA ALA A 266 -19.17 1.02 -6.99
C ALA A 266 -20.20 0.35 -6.05
N GLN A 267 -19.87 -0.83 -5.52
CA GLN A 267 -20.70 -1.58 -4.59
C GLN A 267 -20.24 -1.36 -3.15
N LEU A 268 -21.16 -1.01 -2.25
CA LEU A 268 -20.88 -0.93 -0.82
C LEU A 268 -20.88 -2.33 -0.19
N ARG A 269 -19.87 -2.64 0.62
CA ARG A 269 -19.68 -3.94 1.28
C ARG A 269 -19.40 -3.74 2.77
N GLU A 270 -20.22 -4.34 3.61
CA GLU A 270 -19.93 -4.41 5.05
C GLU A 270 -18.88 -5.50 5.31
N ALA A 271 -17.80 -5.15 6.02
CA ALA A 271 -16.78 -6.11 6.46
C ALA A 271 -17.31 -6.95 7.64
N LYS A 272 -17.50 -8.25 7.43
CA LYS A 272 -18.17 -9.14 8.40
C LYS A 272 -17.19 -9.79 9.37
N GLY A 273 -17.59 -9.94 10.63
CA GLY A 273 -16.78 -10.63 11.64
C GLY A 273 -15.64 -9.80 12.22
N LEU A 274 -15.68 -8.47 12.01
CA LEU A 274 -14.72 -7.51 12.53
C LEU A 274 -15.47 -6.31 13.14
N ASN A 275 -14.99 -5.82 14.27
CA ASN A 275 -15.49 -4.61 14.93
C ASN A 275 -14.39 -3.55 15.01
N LYS A 276 -14.78 -2.28 15.18
CA LYS A 276 -13.84 -1.25 15.59
C LYS A 276 -13.39 -1.48 17.03
N VAL A 277 -12.13 -1.19 17.31
CA VAL A 277 -11.60 -1.14 18.67
C VAL A 277 -11.90 0.24 19.25
N GLU A 278 -12.71 0.29 20.32
CA GLU A 278 -13.07 1.53 21.00
C GLU A 278 -11.83 2.27 21.54
N GLY A 279 -11.85 3.60 21.45
CA GLY A 279 -10.81 4.47 22.02
C GLY A 279 -9.47 4.49 21.25
N VAL A 280 -9.34 3.75 20.14
CA VAL A 280 -8.14 3.78 19.28
C VAL A 280 -8.33 4.78 18.15
N TRP A 281 -7.28 5.55 17.82
CA TRP A 281 -7.31 6.58 16.75
C TRP A 281 -7.75 5.99 15.40
N LYS A 282 -7.13 4.89 14.94
CA LYS A 282 -7.39 4.30 13.62
C LYS A 282 -7.63 2.80 13.70
N ASN A 283 -8.56 2.35 12.87
CA ASN A 283 -9.04 0.98 12.76
C ASN A 283 -8.71 0.42 11.36
N TRP A 284 -7.41 0.19 11.11
CA TRP A 284 -6.89 -0.26 9.82
C TRP A 284 -7.14 -1.74 9.50
N GLN A 285 -7.52 -2.54 10.50
CA GLN A 285 -7.64 -4.00 10.40
C GLN A 285 -8.67 -4.49 9.35
N ILE A 286 -9.56 -3.61 8.89
CA ILE A 286 -10.45 -3.85 7.76
C ILE A 286 -9.73 -4.13 6.44
N LYS A 287 -8.49 -3.66 6.23
CA LYS A 287 -7.77 -3.81 4.95
C LYS A 287 -7.55 -5.28 4.56
N GLY A 288 -6.97 -6.06 5.47
CA GLY A 288 -6.77 -7.50 5.24
C GLY A 288 -8.08 -8.26 5.05
N LEU A 289 -9.11 -7.91 5.83
CA LEU A 289 -10.42 -8.56 5.74
C LEU A 289 -11.18 -8.22 4.46
N ALA A 290 -11.10 -6.97 3.98
CA ALA A 290 -11.68 -6.54 2.71
C ALA A 290 -11.10 -7.31 1.53
N LEU A 291 -9.77 -7.53 1.52
CA LEU A 291 -9.10 -8.37 0.53
C LEU A 291 -9.58 -9.82 0.58
N VAL A 292 -9.72 -10.42 1.76
CA VAL A 292 -10.26 -11.78 1.92
C VAL A 292 -11.71 -11.86 1.42
N GLN A 293 -12.59 -10.95 1.86
CA GLN A 293 -14.05 -10.99 1.63
C GLN A 293 -14.52 -10.41 0.29
N SER A 294 -13.65 -9.76 -0.48
CA SER A 294 -13.98 -9.23 -1.81
C SER A 294 -14.50 -10.32 -2.75
N SER A 295 -15.47 -10.00 -3.61
CA SER A 295 -15.97 -10.95 -4.62
C SER A 295 -15.03 -11.15 -5.80
N PHE A 296 -13.96 -10.36 -5.92
CA PHE A 296 -12.96 -10.51 -6.98
C PHE A 296 -11.92 -11.58 -6.63
N ARG A 297 -11.39 -12.23 -7.68
CA ARG A 297 -10.24 -13.14 -7.58
C ARG A 297 -8.94 -12.35 -7.67
N GLU A 298 -8.80 -11.53 -8.72
CA GLU A 298 -7.69 -10.62 -8.93
C GLU A 298 -8.08 -9.22 -8.46
N ILE A 299 -7.37 -8.69 -7.47
CA ILE A 299 -7.71 -7.44 -6.80
C ILE A 299 -6.60 -6.41 -7.01
N LEU A 300 -6.99 -5.18 -7.38
CA LEU A 300 -6.22 -3.97 -7.13
C LEU A 300 -6.79 -3.28 -5.89
N TYR A 301 -6.05 -3.28 -4.78
CA TYR A 301 -6.41 -2.51 -3.59
C TYR A 301 -5.95 -1.04 -3.75
N LEU A 302 -6.75 -0.09 -3.26
CA LEU A 302 -6.36 1.32 -3.12
C LEU A 302 -6.86 1.93 -1.81
N ASP A 303 -5.99 2.63 -1.08
CA ASP A 303 -6.39 3.52 0.02
C ASP A 303 -7.11 4.78 -0.53
N SER A 304 -8.02 5.36 0.26
CA SER A 304 -8.86 6.50 -0.16
C SER A 304 -8.07 7.75 -0.61
N ASP A 305 -6.88 7.97 -0.05
CA ASP A 305 -5.95 9.05 -0.37
C ASP A 305 -4.88 8.66 -1.40
N ASN A 306 -5.04 7.54 -2.10
CA ASN A 306 -4.11 7.08 -3.13
C ASN A 306 -4.73 7.13 -4.53
N VAL A 307 -4.24 8.06 -5.36
CA VAL A 307 -4.84 8.38 -6.66
C VAL A 307 -3.84 8.05 -7.78
N PRO A 308 -4.21 7.22 -8.77
CA PRO A 308 -3.31 6.89 -9.88
C PRO A 308 -3.18 8.04 -10.89
N LEU A 309 -2.02 8.22 -11.51
CA LEU A 309 -1.76 9.21 -12.58
C LEU A 309 -2.25 8.75 -13.96
N ARG A 310 -2.37 7.43 -14.16
CA ARG A 310 -2.77 6.77 -15.41
C ARG A 310 -3.55 5.50 -15.06
N SER A 311 -4.30 4.92 -16.00
CA SER A 311 -5.08 3.70 -15.74
C SER A 311 -4.21 2.56 -15.19
N PRO A 312 -4.44 2.08 -13.95
CA PRO A 312 -3.67 1.00 -13.33
C PRO A 312 -4.14 -0.40 -13.76
N ALA A 313 -5.12 -0.50 -14.67
CA ALA A 313 -5.71 -1.78 -15.07
C ALA A 313 -4.70 -2.75 -15.73
N HIS A 314 -3.64 -2.22 -16.35
CA HIS A 314 -2.58 -3.01 -16.97
C HIS A 314 -1.71 -3.79 -15.96
N LEU A 315 -1.76 -3.46 -14.67
CA LEU A 315 -0.95 -4.12 -13.64
C LEU A 315 -1.28 -5.61 -13.46
N PHE A 316 -2.51 -6.03 -13.76
CA PHE A 316 -2.91 -7.45 -13.74
C PHE A 316 -2.20 -8.30 -14.81
N ASP A 317 -1.63 -7.67 -15.82
CA ASP A 317 -0.93 -8.33 -16.93
C ASP A 317 0.57 -7.95 -16.96
N ALA A 318 1.06 -7.21 -15.96
CA ALA A 318 2.46 -6.85 -15.84
C ALA A 318 3.33 -8.12 -15.71
N PRO A 319 4.44 -8.26 -16.47
CA PRO A 319 5.32 -9.44 -16.38
C PRO A 319 5.87 -9.69 -14.97
N LEU A 320 6.18 -8.60 -14.25
CA LEU A 320 6.67 -8.65 -12.87
C LEU A 320 5.62 -9.22 -11.91
N TYR A 321 4.34 -8.85 -12.04
CA TYR A 321 3.24 -9.43 -11.26
C TYR A 321 2.97 -10.89 -11.66
N THR A 322 2.84 -11.16 -12.95
CA THR A 322 2.42 -12.48 -13.45
C THR A 322 3.48 -13.58 -13.27
N SER A 323 4.77 -13.24 -13.19
CA SER A 323 5.85 -14.21 -12.99
C SER A 323 6.25 -14.46 -11.52
N ASN A 324 5.82 -13.61 -10.57
CA ASN A 324 6.19 -13.71 -9.15
C ASN A 324 4.94 -13.97 -8.29
N GLY A 325 4.40 -15.19 -8.37
CA GLY A 325 3.28 -15.64 -7.53
C GLY A 325 1.93 -14.94 -7.74
N ARG A 326 1.81 -13.98 -8.67
CA ARG A 326 0.63 -13.08 -8.82
C ARG A 326 0.30 -12.31 -7.54
N ALA A 327 1.32 -11.75 -6.90
CA ALA A 327 1.18 -10.74 -5.85
C ALA A 327 2.25 -9.66 -6.07
N ALA A 328 1.88 -8.39 -6.03
CA ALA A 328 2.80 -7.26 -6.19
C ALA A 328 2.54 -6.17 -5.14
N PHE A 329 3.63 -5.71 -4.54
CA PHE A 329 3.65 -4.73 -3.45
C PHE A 329 4.62 -3.59 -3.76
N TRP A 330 4.54 -2.51 -2.99
CA TRP A 330 5.36 -1.32 -3.16
C TRP A 330 6.22 -1.05 -1.92
N PRO A 331 7.45 -0.54 -2.08
CA PRO A 331 8.33 -0.25 -0.95
C PRO A 331 7.94 1.07 -0.25
N ASP A 332 7.92 1.07 1.08
CA ASP A 332 7.64 2.21 1.94
C ASP A 332 8.92 2.96 2.34
N LEU A 333 8.79 3.93 3.25
CA LEU A 333 9.84 4.83 3.73
C LEU A 333 11.04 4.16 4.45
N SER A 334 10.87 2.94 4.98
CA SER A 334 11.75 2.35 6.01
C SER A 334 12.16 0.90 5.78
N LYS A 335 13.21 0.47 6.47
CA LYS A 335 13.61 -0.95 6.63
C LYS A 335 13.54 -1.38 8.09
N ASP A 336 13.43 -2.67 8.34
CA ASP A 336 13.45 -3.20 9.70
C ASP A 336 14.80 -3.00 10.38
N HIS A 337 14.73 -2.69 11.67
CA HIS A 337 15.92 -2.70 12.53
C HIS A 337 16.31 -4.13 12.87
N PRO A 338 17.61 -4.48 13.03
CA PRO A 338 18.05 -5.81 13.45
C PRO A 338 17.51 -6.26 14.82
N ASP A 339 17.13 -5.34 15.70
CA ASP A 339 16.48 -5.67 16.97
C ASP A 339 14.99 -6.00 16.81
N ASN A 340 14.36 -5.73 15.66
CA ASN A 340 12.95 -6.03 15.44
C ASN A 340 12.72 -7.53 15.63
N ALA A 341 11.85 -7.88 16.58
CA ALA A 341 11.60 -9.26 16.94
C ALA A 341 10.99 -10.06 15.77
N ILE A 342 10.45 -9.37 14.75
CA ILE A 342 9.89 -9.98 13.55
C ILE A 342 10.84 -10.98 12.89
N TRP A 343 12.13 -10.67 12.79
CA TRP A 343 13.16 -11.57 12.26
C TRP A 343 13.19 -12.92 12.98
N ARG A 344 13.13 -12.90 14.31
CA ARG A 344 13.12 -14.10 15.17
C ARG A 344 11.76 -14.81 15.11
N ILE A 345 10.66 -14.05 15.00
CA ILE A 345 9.30 -14.58 14.82
C ILE A 345 9.18 -15.31 13.48
N VAL A 346 9.72 -14.79 12.37
CA VAL A 346 9.73 -15.52 11.09
C VAL A 346 10.88 -16.50 10.94
N GLY A 347 11.89 -16.47 11.83
CA GLY A 347 13.01 -17.41 11.85
C GLY A 347 14.03 -17.15 10.74
N GLU A 348 14.27 -15.87 10.46
CA GLU A 348 15.15 -15.36 9.40
C GLU A 348 16.17 -14.39 10.02
N THR A 349 17.38 -14.33 9.44
CA THR A 349 18.37 -13.30 9.81
C THR A 349 17.98 -11.97 9.15
N CYS A 350 18.23 -10.85 9.84
CA CYS A 350 18.02 -9.53 9.25
C CYS A 350 18.78 -9.34 7.93
N SER A 351 18.10 -8.80 6.92
CA SER A 351 18.73 -8.32 5.69
C SER A 351 18.22 -6.91 5.33
N LEU A 352 19.09 -6.12 4.69
CA LEU A 352 18.77 -4.84 4.09
C LEU A 352 18.36 -4.95 2.61
N ASP A 353 18.05 -6.14 2.09
CA ASP A 353 17.60 -6.29 0.69
C ASP A 353 16.23 -5.63 0.45
N ASP A 354 15.25 -5.92 1.32
CA ASP A 354 13.87 -5.47 1.19
C ASP A 354 13.58 -4.15 1.95
N TRP A 355 12.62 -3.39 1.43
CA TRP A 355 11.93 -2.32 2.17
C TRP A 355 10.66 -2.88 2.85
N THR A 356 10.22 -2.24 3.93
CA THR A 356 8.86 -2.45 4.46
C THR A 356 7.82 -2.09 3.39
N PHE A 357 6.63 -2.69 3.41
CA PHE A 357 5.62 -2.47 2.37
C PHE A 357 4.70 -1.26 2.62
N GLU A 358 4.47 -0.48 1.56
CA GLU A 358 3.37 0.45 1.46
C GLU A 358 2.11 -0.31 0.99
N SER A 359 1.07 -0.31 1.82
CA SER A 359 -0.20 -1.00 1.54
C SER A 359 -1.28 -0.06 1.01
N GLY A 360 -0.91 1.19 0.68
CA GLY A 360 -1.78 2.13 -0.05
C GLY A 360 -2.21 1.62 -1.42
N GLN A 361 -1.46 0.67 -2.00
CA GLN A 361 -1.82 -0.06 -3.21
C GLN A 361 -1.23 -1.48 -3.17
N ILE A 362 -2.01 -2.47 -3.60
CA ILE A 362 -1.61 -3.89 -3.68
C ILE A 362 -2.27 -4.50 -4.92
N VAL A 363 -1.56 -5.33 -5.69
CA VAL A 363 -2.17 -6.13 -6.78
C VAL A 363 -1.99 -7.60 -6.46
N ILE A 364 -3.07 -8.37 -6.37
CA ILE A 364 -3.02 -9.77 -5.91
C ILE A 364 -4.10 -10.66 -6.52
N ASP A 365 -3.71 -11.83 -7.04
CA ASP A 365 -4.60 -12.95 -7.36
C ASP A 365 -4.72 -13.83 -6.11
N LYS A 366 -5.92 -14.01 -5.58
CA LYS A 366 -6.18 -14.95 -4.47
C LYS A 366 -5.74 -16.37 -4.80
N ALA A 367 -5.92 -16.80 -6.05
CA ALA A 367 -5.51 -18.12 -6.55
C ALA A 367 -4.03 -18.18 -6.97
N GLY A 368 -3.30 -17.06 -6.91
CA GLY A 368 -1.85 -17.02 -7.09
C GLY A 368 -1.11 -17.84 -6.03
N ASN A 369 0.14 -18.19 -6.32
CA ASN A 369 0.93 -19.19 -5.57
C ASN A 369 0.14 -20.50 -5.31
N ASN A 370 -0.59 -21.00 -6.31
CA ASN A 370 -1.47 -22.19 -6.21
C ASN A 370 -2.52 -22.07 -5.08
N GLY A 371 -3.10 -20.89 -4.91
CA GLY A 371 -4.07 -20.57 -3.85
C GLY A 371 -3.48 -20.09 -2.53
N LEU A 372 -2.15 -20.15 -2.35
CA LEU A 372 -1.50 -19.73 -1.11
C LEU A 372 -1.52 -18.20 -0.89
N ASN A 373 -1.80 -17.40 -1.92
CA ASN A 373 -2.03 -15.97 -1.76
C ASN A 373 -3.23 -15.66 -0.86
N LEU A 374 -4.33 -16.44 -0.96
CA LEU A 374 -5.44 -16.31 -0.01
C LEU A 374 -5.02 -16.70 1.41
N ALA A 375 -4.20 -17.75 1.57
CA ALA A 375 -3.69 -18.14 2.89
C ALA A 375 -2.87 -17.00 3.51
N ALA A 376 -2.01 -16.34 2.74
CA ALA A 376 -1.26 -15.17 3.19
C ALA A 376 -2.18 -13.98 3.54
N LEU A 377 -3.23 -13.71 2.77
CA LEU A 377 -4.23 -12.68 3.11
C LEU A 377 -4.97 -13.01 4.41
N VAL A 378 -5.31 -14.28 4.65
CA VAL A 378 -5.94 -14.73 5.90
C VAL A 378 -4.97 -14.62 7.07
N ILE A 379 -3.68 -14.94 6.90
CA ILE A 379 -2.66 -14.71 7.93
C ILE A 379 -2.53 -13.21 8.24
N ALA A 380 -2.41 -12.36 7.22
CA ALA A 380 -2.29 -10.91 7.39
C ALA A 380 -3.51 -10.32 8.11
N SER A 381 -4.74 -10.78 7.80
CA SER A 381 -5.94 -10.35 8.54
C SER A 381 -5.91 -10.79 10.01
N GLY A 382 -5.36 -11.97 10.33
CA GLY A 382 -5.13 -12.40 11.72
C GLY A 382 -4.08 -11.59 12.45
N MET A 383 -2.99 -11.21 11.77
CA MET A 383 -2.00 -10.28 12.32
C MET A 383 -2.62 -8.90 12.61
N MET A 384 -3.51 -8.42 11.73
CA MET A 384 -4.22 -7.16 11.93
C MET A 384 -5.29 -7.23 13.04
N GLU A 385 -5.91 -8.38 13.27
CA GLU A 385 -6.85 -8.60 14.39
C GLU A 385 -6.08 -8.52 15.73
N ASP A 386 -4.96 -9.23 15.84
CA ASP A 386 -4.03 -9.19 16.99
C ASP A 386 -3.08 -7.97 16.93
N ARG A 387 -3.65 -6.79 16.67
CA ARG A 387 -2.93 -5.51 16.55
C ARG A 387 -2.12 -5.12 17.78
N GLU A 388 -2.52 -5.57 18.98
CA GLU A 388 -1.81 -5.27 20.23
C GLU A 388 -0.47 -6.02 20.32
N PHE A 389 -0.25 -7.05 19.48
CA PHE A 389 1.06 -7.61 19.23
C PHE A 389 1.63 -7.07 17.90
N TRP A 390 1.05 -7.44 16.75
CA TRP A 390 1.73 -7.31 15.46
C TRP A 390 2.04 -5.88 15.02
N PHE A 391 1.29 -4.86 15.47
CA PHE A 391 1.60 -3.48 15.11
C PHE A 391 2.87 -2.95 15.81
N HIS A 392 3.33 -3.59 16.89
CA HIS A 392 4.65 -3.30 17.45
C HIS A 392 5.77 -3.76 16.51
N MET A 393 5.57 -4.84 15.75
CA MET A 393 6.57 -5.36 14.80
C MET A 393 6.48 -4.67 13.43
N CYS A 394 5.26 -4.43 12.93
CA CYS A 394 5.02 -3.95 11.56
C CYS A 394 4.83 -2.43 11.45
N GLY A 395 4.88 -1.68 12.56
CA GLY A 395 4.61 -0.23 12.59
C GLY A 395 3.16 0.17 12.30
N GLY A 396 2.27 -0.81 12.11
CA GLY A 396 0.89 -0.63 11.69
C GLY A 396 0.37 -1.86 10.95
N ASP A 397 -0.62 -1.68 10.09
CA ASP A 397 -1.19 -2.73 9.23
C ASP A 397 -0.28 -3.07 8.05
N LYS A 398 0.40 -2.08 7.47
CA LYS A 398 0.91 -2.15 6.09
C LYS A 398 1.81 -3.35 5.80
N ASP A 399 2.75 -3.62 6.70
CA ASP A 399 3.83 -4.57 6.46
C ASP A 399 3.47 -6.02 6.88
N THR A 400 2.28 -6.22 7.48
CA THR A 400 1.76 -7.55 7.82
C THR A 400 1.64 -8.47 6.60
N PHE A 401 1.35 -7.90 5.42
CA PHE A 401 1.31 -8.66 4.16
C PHE A 401 2.67 -9.29 3.81
N ARG A 402 3.77 -8.53 3.93
CA ARG A 402 5.12 -9.05 3.66
C ARG A 402 5.42 -10.23 4.57
N TRP A 403 5.18 -10.07 5.88
CA TRP A 403 5.47 -11.10 6.86
C TRP A 403 4.56 -12.33 6.77
N ALA A 404 3.31 -12.18 6.30
CA ALA A 404 2.45 -13.31 5.97
C ALA A 404 2.98 -14.13 4.77
N PHE A 405 3.48 -13.47 3.72
CA PHE A 405 4.13 -14.15 2.59
C PHE A 405 5.46 -14.81 3.01
N ARG A 406 6.30 -14.11 3.79
CA ARG A 406 7.56 -14.65 4.34
C ARG A 406 7.31 -15.85 5.25
N ALA A 407 6.27 -15.83 6.09
CA ALA A 407 5.90 -16.98 6.93
C ALA A 407 5.57 -18.23 6.09
N LEU A 408 4.85 -18.07 4.98
CA LEU A 408 4.52 -19.17 4.06
C LEU A 408 5.64 -19.53 3.07
N ASP A 409 6.72 -18.74 2.97
CA ASP A 409 7.83 -18.96 2.04
C ASP A 409 7.35 -19.00 0.56
N ILE A 410 6.49 -18.04 0.20
CA ILE A 410 5.89 -17.89 -1.14
C ILE A 410 6.33 -16.59 -1.82
N GLU A 411 6.33 -16.59 -3.15
CA GLU A 411 6.87 -15.51 -3.97
C GLU A 411 5.91 -14.31 -4.07
N PHE A 412 6.49 -13.13 -4.19
CA PHE A 412 5.81 -11.87 -4.50
C PHE A 412 6.74 -10.95 -5.30
N ALA A 413 6.17 -10.02 -6.05
CA ALA A 413 6.88 -8.91 -6.66
C ALA A 413 6.92 -7.68 -5.75
N VAL A 414 7.98 -6.87 -5.93
CA VAL A 414 8.11 -5.52 -5.37
C VAL A 414 8.30 -4.54 -6.51
N SER A 415 7.69 -3.36 -6.43
CA SER A 415 7.91 -2.27 -7.40
C SER A 415 9.42 -2.04 -7.64
N PRO A 416 9.85 -1.95 -8.91
CA PRO A 416 11.26 -1.87 -9.28
C PRO A 416 11.93 -0.57 -8.82
N ARG A 417 11.16 0.49 -8.58
CA ARG A 417 11.64 1.76 -8.01
C ARG A 417 11.13 1.96 -6.60
N TRP A 418 12.00 2.50 -5.75
CA TRP A 418 11.67 3.09 -4.45
C TRP A 418 10.88 4.38 -4.63
N MET A 419 10.29 4.86 -3.55
CA MET A 419 9.34 5.97 -3.58
C MET A 419 10.00 7.33 -3.90
N SER A 420 9.19 8.37 -4.10
CA SER A 420 9.68 9.76 -4.13
C SER A 420 8.73 10.70 -3.41
N ALA A 421 9.24 11.79 -2.84
CA ALA A 421 8.39 12.80 -2.22
C ALA A 421 7.84 13.77 -3.27
N LEU A 422 6.53 14.01 -3.28
CA LEU A 422 5.85 14.99 -4.14
C LEU A 422 5.31 16.13 -3.27
N GLY A 423 5.53 17.37 -3.71
CA GLY A 423 4.94 18.53 -3.06
C GLY A 423 5.40 19.86 -3.64
N ILE A 424 5.88 20.74 -2.76
CA ILE A 424 6.10 22.16 -3.04
C ILE A 424 7.45 22.68 -2.55
N LYS A 425 7.85 23.85 -3.05
CA LYS A 425 8.85 24.71 -2.40
C LYS A 425 8.13 25.63 -1.42
N ASN A 426 8.36 25.47 -0.12
CA ASN A 426 7.67 26.23 0.92
C ASN A 426 8.17 27.70 0.96
N ALA A 427 7.35 28.61 0.43
CA ALA A 427 7.64 30.05 0.44
C ALA A 427 7.79 30.65 1.86
N TYR A 428 7.19 30.04 2.89
CA TYR A 428 7.35 30.47 4.28
C TYR A 428 8.71 30.09 4.89
N GLU A 429 9.49 29.25 4.20
CA GLU A 429 10.79 28.72 4.67
C GLU A 429 11.86 28.83 3.59
N ASN A 430 11.97 30.01 2.97
CA ASN A 430 12.99 30.31 1.95
C ASN A 430 13.03 29.30 0.77
N GLY A 431 11.91 28.67 0.44
CA GLY A 431 11.84 27.66 -0.61
C GLY A 431 12.35 26.27 -0.21
N ARG A 432 12.43 25.93 1.09
CA ARG A 432 12.66 24.55 1.55
C ARG A 432 11.65 23.60 0.87
N PHE A 433 12.09 22.43 0.41
CA PHE A 433 11.17 21.43 -0.13
C PHE A 433 10.27 20.85 0.97
N CYS A 434 8.96 20.78 0.70
CA CYS A 434 7.96 20.16 1.55
C CYS A 434 7.15 19.16 0.72
N GLY A 435 7.46 17.87 0.86
CA GLY A 435 6.64 16.79 0.31
C GLY A 435 5.37 16.60 1.14
N HIS A 436 4.22 16.50 0.51
CA HIS A 436 2.94 16.22 1.19
C HIS A 436 2.26 14.94 0.68
N SER A 437 2.80 14.37 -0.39
CA SER A 437 2.39 13.11 -0.98
C SER A 437 3.63 12.25 -1.28
N VAL A 438 3.43 10.94 -1.40
CA VAL A 438 4.44 9.98 -1.82
C VAL A 438 4.09 9.47 -3.21
N LEU A 439 5.08 9.44 -4.10
CA LEU A 439 5.01 8.82 -5.42
C LEU A 439 5.44 7.37 -5.34
N GLN A 440 4.65 6.53 -6.00
CA GLN A 440 4.90 5.11 -6.15
C GLN A 440 4.81 4.73 -7.62
N TYR A 441 5.69 3.82 -8.03
CA TYR A 441 6.08 3.64 -9.43
C TYR A 441 5.37 2.48 -10.12
N ASP A 442 5.36 2.51 -11.45
CA ASP A 442 4.78 1.45 -12.30
C ASP A 442 5.55 0.12 -12.15
N LEU A 443 4.87 -1.01 -12.39
CA LEU A 443 5.50 -2.34 -12.43
C LEU A 443 6.13 -2.65 -13.81
N ILE A 444 5.86 -1.81 -14.82
CA ILE A 444 6.44 -1.90 -16.16
C ILE A 444 7.13 -0.59 -16.57
N THR A 445 8.03 -0.66 -17.55
CA THR A 445 8.45 0.50 -18.34
C THR A 445 7.60 0.53 -19.61
N PRO A 446 6.65 1.47 -19.77
CA PRO A 446 5.87 1.59 -21.00
C PRO A 446 6.73 2.06 -22.17
N GLU A 447 6.25 1.89 -23.40
CA GLU A 447 6.92 2.40 -24.60
C GLU A 447 7.10 3.93 -24.50
N GLY A 448 8.29 4.42 -24.89
CA GLY A 448 8.67 5.83 -24.80
C GLY A 448 9.22 6.29 -23.45
N PHE A 449 9.21 5.43 -22.41
CA PHE A 449 9.79 5.74 -21.10
C PHE A 449 11.19 5.15 -20.93
N THR A 450 12.06 5.85 -20.19
CA THR A 450 13.44 5.39 -19.90
C THR A 450 13.51 4.41 -18.73
N ARG A 451 12.55 4.49 -17.81
CA ARG A 451 12.39 3.68 -16.60
C ARG A 451 10.92 3.65 -16.18
N PRO A 452 10.49 2.75 -15.27
CA PRO A 452 9.09 2.70 -14.82
C PRO A 452 8.65 4.06 -14.27
N PRO A 453 7.64 4.73 -14.85
CA PRO A 453 7.23 6.08 -14.44
C PRO A 453 6.42 6.07 -13.14
N PRO A 454 6.20 7.24 -12.49
CA PRO A 454 5.21 7.36 -11.44
C PRO A 454 3.85 6.86 -11.91
N LEU A 455 3.18 6.06 -11.08
CA LEU A 455 1.82 5.57 -11.35
C LEU A 455 0.83 5.99 -10.27
N PHE A 456 1.25 6.18 -9.01
CA PHE A 456 0.38 6.51 -7.90
C PHE A 456 0.86 7.73 -7.11
N VAL A 457 -0.08 8.59 -6.71
CA VAL A 457 0.09 9.73 -5.80
C VAL A 457 -0.64 9.42 -4.50
N HIS A 458 0.11 8.95 -3.50
CA HIS A 458 -0.40 8.68 -2.16
C HIS A 458 -0.33 9.95 -1.30
N SER A 459 -1.45 10.66 -1.15
CA SER A 459 -1.57 11.96 -0.46
C SER A 459 -1.59 11.85 1.07
N ASN A 460 -0.68 11.04 1.61
CA ASN A 460 -0.64 10.62 3.01
C ASN A 460 -0.45 11.78 4.02
N LEU A 461 0.33 12.82 3.70
CA LEU A 461 0.55 13.98 4.57
C LEU A 461 -0.31 15.20 4.21
N LEU A 462 -0.93 15.23 3.03
CA LEU A 462 -1.75 16.36 2.53
C LEU A 462 -2.89 16.73 3.49
N LYS A 463 -3.44 15.75 4.22
CA LYS A 463 -4.44 15.95 5.27
C LYS A 463 -3.94 16.72 6.51
N HIS A 464 -2.63 16.89 6.63
CA HIS A 464 -1.95 17.68 7.67
C HIS A 464 -1.39 19.00 7.12
N LEU A 465 -1.65 19.32 5.84
CA LEU A 465 -1.09 20.49 5.16
C LEU A 465 -1.94 21.75 5.36
N GLY A 466 -1.28 22.86 5.70
CA GLY A 466 -1.88 24.19 5.74
C GLY A 466 -2.12 24.74 4.33
N SER A 467 -3.39 24.99 3.98
CA SER A 467 -3.84 25.40 2.64
C SER A 467 -3.55 26.86 2.25
N GLY A 468 -2.96 27.67 3.14
CA GLY A 468 -2.72 29.10 2.90
C GLY A 468 -1.90 29.37 1.64
N GLY A 469 -2.50 30.03 0.65
CA GLY A 469 -1.84 30.33 -0.63
C GLY A 469 -1.51 29.10 -1.49
N LEU A 470 -2.23 27.98 -1.29
CA LEU A 470 -2.19 26.81 -2.18
C LEU A 470 -3.55 26.61 -2.85
N GLY A 471 -3.52 26.01 -4.03
CA GLY A 471 -4.67 25.71 -4.88
C GLY A 471 -4.20 25.21 -6.24
N LYS A 472 -5.10 25.17 -7.21
CA LYS A 472 -4.85 24.71 -8.59
C LYS A 472 -3.61 25.37 -9.20
N GLY A 473 -2.68 24.56 -9.72
CA GLY A 473 -1.40 24.97 -10.30
C GLY A 473 -0.28 25.25 -9.30
N SER A 474 -0.44 24.84 -8.03
CA SER A 474 0.54 25.15 -6.97
C SER A 474 0.71 24.06 -5.91
N LEU A 475 -0.08 22.98 -5.95
CA LEU A 475 -0.03 21.90 -4.97
C LEU A 475 0.96 20.80 -5.34
N PHE A 476 0.92 20.29 -6.57
CA PHE A 476 1.73 19.16 -7.03
C PHE A 476 2.82 19.66 -7.99
N THR A 477 3.84 20.36 -7.46
CA THR A 477 4.76 21.15 -8.30
C THR A 477 6.16 20.57 -8.43
N HIS A 478 6.67 19.89 -7.40
CA HIS A 478 8.04 19.39 -7.34
C HIS A 478 8.13 17.95 -6.84
N ILE A 479 9.02 17.17 -7.44
CA ILE A 479 9.39 15.81 -7.04
C ILE A 479 10.79 15.87 -6.41
N ARG A 480 10.99 15.21 -5.28
CA ARG A 480 12.30 14.99 -4.64
C ARG A 480 12.56 13.48 -4.49
N ARG A 481 13.70 13.01 -5.00
CA ARG A 481 14.06 11.59 -5.10
C ARG A 481 15.57 11.37 -5.04
N MET A 482 16.00 10.13 -4.89
CA MET A 482 17.37 9.73 -5.23
C MET A 482 17.50 9.61 -6.75
N SER A 483 18.64 9.97 -7.32
CA SER A 483 18.87 9.89 -8.77
C SER A 483 18.76 8.45 -9.28
N ASN A 484 19.34 7.51 -8.54
CA ASN A 484 19.24 6.07 -8.76
C ASN A 484 18.28 5.44 -7.73
N ASP A 485 16.99 5.48 -8.04
CA ASP A 485 15.90 5.04 -7.15
C ASP A 485 15.41 3.61 -7.43
N TYR A 486 16.21 2.73 -8.03
CA TYR A 486 15.84 1.30 -8.11
C TYR A 486 15.82 0.68 -6.70
N SER A 487 14.71 0.04 -6.32
CA SER A 487 14.42 -0.35 -4.92
C SER A 487 15.43 -1.31 -4.31
N HIS A 488 16.04 -2.16 -5.14
CA HIS A 488 17.10 -3.11 -4.79
C HIS A 488 18.52 -2.51 -4.78
N ASN A 489 18.70 -1.21 -5.06
CA ASN A 489 20.04 -0.60 -5.10
C ASN A 489 20.64 -0.48 -3.69
N PRO A 490 21.81 -1.09 -3.41
CA PRO A 490 22.46 -0.98 -2.10
C PRO A 490 22.78 0.44 -1.65
N SER A 491 22.90 1.41 -2.58
CA SER A 491 23.12 2.81 -2.20
C SER A 491 21.97 3.39 -1.37
N LEU A 492 20.73 2.94 -1.62
CA LEU A 492 19.55 3.41 -0.89
C LEU A 492 19.54 2.96 0.58
N ASN A 493 20.43 2.05 1.00
CA ASN A 493 20.66 1.79 2.42
C ASN A 493 21.24 3.02 3.15
N TYR A 494 21.80 3.98 2.42
CA TYR A 494 22.24 5.28 2.96
C TYR A 494 21.24 6.41 2.70
N ALA A 495 20.02 6.11 2.22
CA ALA A 495 18.96 7.11 2.04
C ALA A 495 18.24 7.40 3.36
N HIS A 496 18.11 8.68 3.71
CA HIS A 496 17.35 9.14 4.87
C HIS A 496 16.05 9.79 4.40
N SER A 497 14.91 9.27 4.85
CA SER A 497 13.62 9.95 4.73
C SER A 497 13.17 10.40 6.11
N TRP A 498 12.60 11.60 6.23
CA TRP A 498 12.09 12.08 7.50
C TRP A 498 10.90 13.03 7.34
N VAL A 499 10.02 13.05 8.33
CA VAL A 499 8.92 14.01 8.42
C VAL A 499 9.32 15.15 9.36
N TYR A 500 9.08 16.39 8.96
CA TYR A 500 9.28 17.59 9.77
C TYR A 500 8.03 18.48 9.75
N THR A 501 7.89 19.36 10.75
CA THR A 501 6.81 20.36 10.75
C THR A 501 7.31 21.64 10.07
N GLY A 502 6.84 21.89 8.84
CA GLY A 502 7.13 23.10 8.09
C GLY A 502 6.28 24.30 8.52
N SER A 503 6.93 25.45 8.66
CA SER A 503 6.33 26.72 9.01
C SER A 503 5.24 27.10 8.00
N GLY A 504 4.04 27.41 8.48
CA GLY A 504 2.86 27.69 7.64
C GLY A 504 2.32 26.51 6.83
N ARG A 505 2.94 25.32 6.94
CA ARG A 505 2.58 24.12 6.14
C ARG A 505 2.16 22.91 6.95
N GLY A 506 2.64 22.70 8.18
CA GLY A 506 2.33 21.46 8.91
C GLY A 506 3.29 20.34 8.50
N MET A 507 2.84 19.09 8.42
CA MET A 507 3.75 17.95 8.18
C MET A 507 4.25 17.90 6.74
N CYS A 508 5.58 17.82 6.60
CA CYS A 508 6.32 17.77 5.34
C CYS A 508 7.28 16.57 5.35
N LEU A 509 7.28 15.75 4.30
CA LEU A 509 8.29 14.73 4.01
C LEU A 509 9.47 15.36 3.27
N ASP A 510 10.68 14.96 3.64
CA ASP A 510 11.93 15.32 3.00
C ASP A 510 12.83 14.09 2.87
N LEU A 511 13.81 14.17 1.98
CA LEU A 511 14.70 13.06 1.59
C LEU A 511 16.12 13.60 1.43
N ASP A 512 17.13 12.90 1.93
CA ASP A 512 18.55 13.21 1.68
C ASP A 512 19.45 12.00 1.94
N TRP A 513 20.76 12.11 1.70
CA TRP A 513 21.72 11.08 2.08
C TRP A 513 22.03 11.12 3.60
N HIS A 514 22.37 9.97 4.18
CA HIS A 514 22.92 9.90 5.54
C HIS A 514 24.25 10.66 5.61
N ASP A 515 24.56 11.27 6.76
CA ASP A 515 25.88 11.91 6.99
C ASP A 515 27.05 10.94 6.70
N ASN A 516 26.84 9.65 6.97
CA ASN A 516 27.79 8.56 6.81
C ASN A 516 27.78 7.91 5.41
N VAL A 517 27.11 8.48 4.40
CA VAL A 517 27.11 7.90 3.04
C VAL A 517 28.55 7.79 2.50
N PRO A 518 28.99 6.62 1.99
CA PRO A 518 30.30 6.44 1.39
C PRO A 518 30.59 7.43 0.26
N GLU A 519 31.84 7.91 0.19
CA GLU A 519 32.23 8.97 -0.76
C GLU A 519 32.05 8.56 -2.23
N ASN A 520 32.24 7.27 -2.57
CA ASN A 520 31.99 6.77 -3.92
C ASN A 520 30.51 6.91 -4.30
N ILE A 521 29.58 6.56 -3.41
CA ILE A 521 28.13 6.76 -3.62
C ILE A 521 27.84 8.27 -3.72
N ARG A 522 28.36 9.09 -2.81
CA ARG A 522 28.18 10.55 -2.80
C ARG A 522 28.69 11.22 -4.09
N SER A 523 29.69 10.64 -4.75
CA SER A 523 30.28 11.16 -5.99
C SER A 523 29.57 10.71 -7.27
N GLU A 524 28.78 9.63 -7.21
CA GLU A 524 28.10 9.02 -8.36
C GLU A 524 26.58 9.24 -8.33
N GLU A 525 25.97 9.34 -7.15
CA GLU A 525 24.52 9.46 -6.94
C GLU A 525 24.15 10.67 -6.06
N TRP A 526 23.09 11.38 -6.43
CA TRP A 526 22.67 12.62 -5.79
C TRP A 526 21.16 12.65 -5.53
N VAL A 527 20.74 13.60 -4.68
CA VAL A 527 19.33 13.86 -4.41
C VAL A 527 18.80 14.86 -5.43
N GLU A 528 17.80 14.48 -6.22
CA GLU A 528 17.16 15.34 -7.20
C GLU A 528 16.05 16.17 -6.57
N THR A 529 15.80 17.38 -7.10
CA THR A 529 14.53 18.07 -6.89
C THR A 529 14.13 18.79 -8.16
N ILE A 530 13.22 18.17 -8.91
CA ILE A 530 12.76 18.61 -10.24
C ILE A 530 11.32 19.13 -10.16
N GLN A 531 10.89 19.88 -11.16
CA GLN A 531 9.46 20.19 -11.35
C GLN A 531 8.74 18.98 -11.96
N VAL A 532 7.46 18.79 -11.66
CA VAL A 532 6.67 17.66 -12.18
C VAL A 532 6.63 17.59 -13.72
N GLY A 533 6.67 18.74 -14.40
CA GLY A 533 6.73 18.82 -15.86
C GLY A 533 8.09 18.44 -16.48
N GLN A 534 9.07 18.08 -15.65
CA GLN A 534 10.36 17.52 -16.09
C GLN A 534 10.41 15.99 -15.96
N GLU A 535 9.36 15.34 -15.44
CA GLU A 535 9.29 13.88 -15.40
C GLU A 535 8.89 13.32 -16.78
N ASP A 536 9.55 12.23 -17.17
CA ASP A 536 9.37 11.55 -18.46
C ASP A 536 7.90 11.29 -18.80
N GLY A 537 7.56 11.41 -20.08
CA GLY A 537 6.24 11.07 -20.63
C GLY A 537 5.08 11.96 -20.17
N GLY A 538 5.35 13.07 -19.47
CA GLY A 538 4.32 14.06 -19.13
C GLY A 538 3.25 13.56 -18.16
N VAL A 539 3.56 12.56 -17.32
CA VAL A 539 2.56 11.81 -16.52
C VAL A 539 1.75 12.64 -15.49
N PHE A 540 2.10 13.90 -15.28
CA PHE A 540 1.33 14.84 -14.43
C PHE A 540 0.43 15.79 -15.23
N GLU A 541 0.42 15.73 -16.57
CA GLU A 541 -0.38 16.63 -17.41
C GLU A 541 -1.88 16.49 -17.08
N GLY A 542 -2.50 17.60 -16.67
CA GLY A 542 -3.91 17.62 -16.27
C GLY A 542 -4.24 16.92 -14.94
N PHE A 543 -3.27 16.33 -14.22
CA PHE A 543 -3.53 15.61 -12.97
C PHE A 543 -4.10 16.51 -11.86
N GLU A 544 -3.41 17.61 -11.53
CA GLU A 544 -3.83 18.55 -10.47
C GLU A 544 -5.20 19.15 -10.78
N ASP A 545 -5.43 19.52 -12.05
CA ASP A 545 -6.70 20.01 -12.56
C ASP A 545 -7.85 19.03 -12.29
N SER A 546 -7.66 17.77 -12.70
CA SER A 546 -8.63 16.68 -12.53
C SER A 546 -8.92 16.42 -11.04
N TRP A 547 -7.86 16.33 -10.24
CA TRP A 547 -7.95 16.06 -8.80
C TRP A 547 -8.78 17.11 -8.06
N PHE A 548 -8.63 18.41 -8.38
CA PHE A 548 -9.49 19.46 -7.83
C PHE A 548 -10.92 19.40 -8.37
N GLU A 549 -11.12 19.12 -9.66
CA GLU A 549 -12.45 18.99 -10.29
C GLU A 549 -13.28 17.84 -9.68
N GLU A 550 -12.64 16.77 -9.24
CA GLU A 550 -13.27 15.57 -8.69
C GLU A 550 -13.55 15.65 -7.17
N GLY A 551 -13.13 16.75 -6.54
CA GLY A 551 -13.42 17.06 -5.14
C GLY A 551 -12.21 17.12 -4.20
N GLY A 552 -10.99 17.04 -4.72
CA GLY A 552 -9.72 17.12 -3.97
C GLY A 552 -9.62 18.32 -3.03
N ARG A 553 -9.20 18.08 -1.78
CA ARG A 553 -9.05 19.09 -0.72
C ARG A 553 -7.68 19.03 -0.04
N ILE A 554 -7.18 20.21 0.32
CA ILE A 554 -5.95 20.40 1.10
C ILE A 554 -6.33 20.49 2.59
N GLY A 555 -5.63 19.74 3.46
CA GLY A 555 -5.93 19.67 4.90
C GLY A 555 -6.95 18.58 5.23
N GLY A 556 -7.51 18.62 6.45
CA GLY A 556 -8.60 17.72 6.87
C GLY A 556 -9.83 17.88 5.97
N TRP A 557 -10.54 16.77 5.73
CA TRP A 557 -11.53 16.66 4.63
C TRP A 557 -12.97 16.91 5.06
#